data_AF-A0A2E5CAK0-F1
#
_entry.id   AF-A0A2E5CAK0-F1
#
_cell.length_a   1.000
_cell.length_b   1.000
_cell.length_c   1.000
_cell.angle_alpha   90.00
_cell.angle_beta   90.00
_cell.angle_gamma   90.00
#
_symmetry.space_group_name_H-M   'P 1'
#
loop_
_entity.id
_entity.type
_entity.pdbx_description
1 polymer ?
#
loop_
_entity_poly.entity_id
_entity_poly.type
_entity_poly.pdbx_seq_one_letter_code
_entity_poly.pdbx_strand_id
1 'polypeptide(L)'
;MKLSLLRLLSLSTLLAFVGASKAFAQYGQEEKVAYVHAYLQKGDKIDLMQELGLSQALQSGVKVSAFKVEASSYSQAKMVLKYNGQKYDTQQIGTYSSNLSFKVPQSLYPQDKLVLVAKGDMSVTKVTAYLKPAYSSYPPGGAQALKAQVNQQVYGQEVFPVKKLVKDSTGVSLRGMEVKKVLIKASKSSYYGQASAQLEVNGQLVGFPQYFSKEMTKFVFEIPSYMPKVFGQGLRSVKLVVRGDAFVKMVGLKTKGQAQGGGYQQAYQFMVNKSFYRSERVSLVELFPYNAPRMDYYAPVEVLTVEAVGSGNIMVTGGGQVLETIAVAGSYGTSRSIRVAGLASVNDIKLRVTGRVTIKSIRIKMGY
;
A
#
# COMPACT_ATOMS: atom_id res chain seq x y z
N MET A 1 25.24 -46.71 50.36
CA MET A 1 24.30 -47.28 49.38
C MET A 1 24.51 -46.59 48.05
N LYS A 2 24.90 -47.38 47.04
CA LYS A 2 25.03 -47.01 45.62
C LYS A 2 23.68 -47.25 44.93
N LEU A 3 23.39 -46.48 43.89
CA LEU A 3 22.75 -46.84 42.59
C LEU A 3 22.43 -45.49 41.89
N SER A 4 23.22 -44.94 40.97
CA SER A 4 23.68 -45.42 39.65
C SER A 4 22.83 -44.90 38.49
N LEU A 5 23.55 -44.33 37.51
CA LEU A 5 23.39 -44.50 36.07
C LEU A 5 22.25 -43.78 35.31
N LEU A 6 22.72 -42.86 34.45
CA LEU A 6 22.59 -42.90 32.98
C LEU A 6 21.19 -42.84 32.35
N ARG A 7 20.94 -41.80 31.54
CA ARG A 7 21.08 -41.89 30.07
C ARG A 7 20.87 -40.54 29.37
N LEU A 8 21.89 -40.16 28.58
CA LEU A 8 21.70 -39.46 27.32
C LEU A 8 20.75 -40.27 26.42
N LEU A 9 19.78 -39.60 25.81
CA LEU A 9 19.11 -39.95 24.54
C LEU A 9 18.65 -38.60 23.95
N SER A 10 19.48 -37.94 23.14
CA SER A 10 19.46 -37.95 21.67
C SER A 10 18.10 -37.57 21.05
N LEU A 11 18.14 -36.44 20.33
CA LEU A 11 17.52 -36.13 19.04
C LEU A 11 16.42 -37.09 18.51
N SER A 12 15.37 -36.45 17.97
CA SER A 12 14.34 -36.96 17.04
C SER A 12 13.07 -37.61 17.62
N THR A 13 12.03 -36.78 17.78
CA THR A 13 10.68 -37.13 17.32
C THR A 13 10.11 -35.93 16.57
N LEU A 14 10.42 -35.93 15.28
CA LEU A 14 9.68 -35.21 14.26
C LEU A 14 8.44 -36.06 13.99
N LEU A 15 7.27 -35.67 14.47
CA LEU A 15 6.00 -36.19 13.97
C LEU A 15 4.92 -35.11 14.09
N ALA A 16 4.32 -34.88 12.93
CA ALA A 16 3.37 -33.84 12.61
C ALA A 16 2.15 -33.81 13.54
N PHE A 17 1.81 -32.60 13.99
CA PHE A 17 0.42 -32.16 13.99
C PHE A 17 0.30 -30.97 13.04
N VAL A 18 0.04 -31.30 11.77
CA VAL A 18 -0.69 -30.42 10.86
C VAL A 18 -2.14 -30.47 11.33
N GLY A 19 -2.61 -29.42 11.99
CA GLY A 19 -3.92 -29.43 12.63
C GLY A 19 -4.41 -28.06 13.03
N ALA A 20 -4.76 -27.26 12.02
CA ALA A 20 -5.68 -26.13 12.04
C ALA A 20 -5.94 -25.44 13.39
N SER A 21 -5.21 -24.36 13.62
CA SER A 21 -5.76 -23.20 14.33
C SER A 21 -5.29 -21.93 13.62
N LYS A 22 -5.92 -21.67 12.46
CA LYS A 22 -5.95 -20.31 11.89
C LYS A 22 -6.86 -19.47 12.78
N ALA A 23 -6.33 -19.08 13.94
CA ALA A 23 -6.82 -17.93 14.67
C ALA A 23 -6.60 -16.71 13.77
N PHE A 24 -7.62 -15.86 13.69
CA PHE A 24 -7.72 -14.74 12.77
C PHE A 24 -6.55 -13.75 12.96
N ALA A 25 -5.48 -13.92 12.19
CA ALA A 25 -4.48 -12.89 12.00
C ALA A 25 -5.14 -11.71 11.27
N GLN A 26 -5.25 -10.60 11.98
CA GLN A 26 -5.65 -9.32 11.42
C GLN A 26 -4.59 -8.94 10.37
N TYR A 27 -4.99 -8.99 9.09
CA TYR A 27 -4.16 -8.75 7.90
C TYR A 27 -2.98 -7.77 8.14
N GLY A 28 -1.74 -8.26 8.09
CA GLY A 28 -0.52 -7.45 8.03
C GLY A 28 0.30 -7.29 9.32
N GLN A 29 -0.06 -7.97 10.41
CA GLN A 29 0.77 -8.03 11.63
C GLN A 29 1.52 -9.36 11.68
N GLU A 30 2.84 -9.29 11.86
CA GLU A 30 3.67 -10.47 12.12
C GLU A 30 3.72 -10.67 13.64
N GLU A 31 3.57 -11.90 14.10
CA GLU A 31 3.62 -12.22 15.53
C GLU A 31 4.94 -12.93 15.84
N LYS A 32 5.68 -12.43 16.84
CA LYS A 32 6.73 -13.20 17.48
C LYS A 32 6.23 -13.73 18.80
N VAL A 33 6.32 -15.04 18.98
CA VAL A 33 5.79 -15.76 20.13
C VAL A 33 6.93 -16.50 20.81
N ALA A 34 7.07 -16.30 22.12
CA ALA A 34 7.94 -17.08 22.98
C ALA A 34 7.08 -17.85 23.99
N TYR A 35 7.21 -19.18 23.99
CA TYR A 35 6.57 -20.06 24.96
C TYR A 35 7.52 -20.22 26.15
N VAL A 36 7.27 -19.46 27.20
CA VAL A 36 8.19 -19.36 28.35
C VAL A 36 7.95 -20.49 29.35
N HIS A 37 6.69 -20.90 29.54
CA HIS A 37 6.29 -21.96 30.49
C HIS A 37 7.01 -21.91 31.85
N ALA A 38 7.14 -20.71 32.43
CA ALA A 38 7.89 -20.50 33.66
C ALA A 38 6.98 -20.15 34.83
N TYR A 39 7.40 -20.56 36.03
CA TYR A 39 6.90 -20.03 37.28
C TYR A 39 7.86 -18.96 37.79
N LEU A 40 7.37 -17.74 37.97
CA LEU A 40 8.15 -16.57 38.39
C LEU A 40 7.79 -16.19 39.83
N GLN A 41 8.81 -15.90 40.62
CA GLN A 41 8.70 -15.33 41.96
C GLN A 41 8.96 -13.81 41.95
N LYS A 42 8.68 -13.14 43.06
CA LYS A 42 8.94 -11.71 43.23
C LYS A 42 10.42 -11.37 42.94
N GLY A 43 10.63 -10.56 41.91
CA GLY A 43 11.96 -10.08 41.51
C GLY A 43 12.50 -10.76 40.26
N ASP A 44 11.92 -11.90 39.86
CA ASP A 44 12.27 -12.60 38.64
C ASP A 44 11.96 -11.75 37.40
N LYS A 45 12.71 -12.02 36.35
CA LYS A 45 12.78 -11.19 35.16
C LYS A 45 12.64 -12.02 33.90
N ILE A 46 11.91 -11.49 32.93
CA ILE A 46 11.90 -11.98 31.55
C ILE A 46 12.47 -10.86 30.67
N ASP A 47 13.55 -11.15 29.95
CA ASP A 47 14.12 -10.23 28.96
C ASP A 47 13.37 -10.37 27.63
N LEU A 48 12.55 -9.36 27.31
CA LEU A 48 11.74 -9.38 26.09
C LEU A 48 12.56 -9.22 24.82
N MET A 49 13.72 -8.57 24.89
CA MET A 49 14.58 -8.37 23.72
C MET A 49 15.20 -9.69 23.28
N GLN A 50 15.61 -10.50 24.26
CA GLN A 50 16.19 -11.82 24.04
C GLN A 50 15.13 -12.87 23.69
N GLU A 51 14.11 -13.05 24.54
CA GLU A 51 13.12 -14.14 24.39
C GLU A 51 12.36 -14.06 23.07
N LEU A 52 12.11 -12.85 22.58
CA LEU A 52 11.39 -12.61 21.32
C LEU A 52 12.34 -12.25 20.17
N GLY A 53 13.66 -12.25 20.38
CA GLY A 53 14.65 -11.86 19.38
C GLY A 53 14.32 -10.51 18.73
N LEU A 54 13.98 -9.50 19.53
CA LEU A 54 13.51 -8.20 19.04
C LEU A 54 14.65 -7.35 18.51
N SER A 55 15.87 -7.45 19.07
CA SER A 55 17.00 -6.64 18.59
C SER A 55 17.26 -6.82 17.09
N GLN A 56 17.20 -8.05 16.59
CA GLN A 56 17.33 -8.33 15.16
C GLN A 56 16.14 -7.80 14.34
N ALA A 57 14.92 -7.88 14.86
CA ALA A 57 13.73 -7.35 14.20
C ALA A 57 13.73 -5.81 14.14
N LEU A 58 14.19 -5.15 15.20
CA LEU A 58 14.32 -3.70 15.25
C LEU A 58 15.44 -3.22 14.29
N GLN A 59 16.54 -3.98 14.16
CA GLN A 59 17.61 -3.70 13.19
C GLN A 59 17.12 -3.77 11.74
N SER A 60 16.20 -4.70 11.44
CA SER A 60 15.56 -4.78 10.12
C SER A 60 14.46 -3.73 9.89
N GLY A 61 14.33 -2.76 10.81
CA GLY A 61 13.39 -1.66 10.67
C GLY A 61 11.95 -2.09 10.92
N VAL A 62 11.71 -3.05 11.82
CA VAL A 62 10.38 -3.40 12.32
C VAL A 62 10.10 -2.62 13.61
N LYS A 63 8.84 -2.24 13.84
CA LYS A 63 8.33 -1.62 15.07
C LYS A 63 7.46 -2.62 15.82
N VAL A 64 7.61 -2.65 17.14
CA VAL A 64 6.66 -3.36 18.00
C VAL A 64 5.40 -2.51 18.18
N SER A 65 4.23 -3.13 18.10
CA SER A 65 2.93 -2.46 18.19
C SER A 65 2.17 -2.77 19.48
N ALA A 66 2.33 -3.98 20.00
CA ALA A 66 1.78 -4.40 21.28
C ALA A 66 2.59 -5.58 21.84
N PHE A 67 2.61 -5.70 23.16
CA PHE A 67 3.01 -6.92 23.86
C PHE A 67 1.80 -7.54 24.55
N LYS A 68 1.65 -8.86 24.43
CA LYS A 68 0.71 -9.63 25.23
C LYS A 68 1.46 -10.68 26.02
N VAL A 69 1.06 -10.84 27.27
CA VAL A 69 1.59 -11.87 28.16
C VAL A 69 0.42 -12.70 28.66
N GLU A 70 0.52 -14.01 28.50
CA GLU A 70 -0.40 -14.97 29.08
C GLU A 70 0.15 -15.41 30.43
N ALA A 71 -0.51 -14.96 31.50
CA ALA A 71 -0.09 -15.25 32.86
C ALA A 71 -1.29 -15.43 33.80
N SER A 72 -1.07 -16.18 34.87
CA SER A 72 -2.04 -16.41 35.94
C SER A 72 -1.34 -16.43 37.31
N SER A 73 -2.04 -15.98 38.35
CA SER A 73 -1.58 -16.09 39.73
C SER A 73 -2.73 -16.40 40.67
N TYR A 74 -2.53 -17.36 41.57
CA TYR A 74 -3.48 -17.66 42.64
C TYR A 74 -3.43 -16.64 43.80
N SER A 75 -2.54 -15.64 43.73
CA SER A 75 -2.34 -14.60 44.73
C SER A 75 -2.39 -13.20 44.09
N GLN A 76 -2.41 -12.14 44.91
CA GLN A 76 -2.30 -10.78 44.38
C GLN A 76 -0.89 -10.56 43.81
N ALA A 77 -0.76 -10.67 42.48
CA ALA A 77 0.49 -10.46 41.78
C ALA A 77 0.34 -9.41 40.69
N LYS A 78 1.43 -8.69 40.40
CA LYS A 78 1.49 -7.75 39.27
C LYS A 78 2.78 -7.93 38.50
N MET A 79 2.74 -7.63 37.22
CA MET A 79 3.91 -7.66 36.36
C MET A 79 4.22 -6.24 35.87
N VAL A 80 5.48 -5.85 35.99
CA VAL A 80 5.96 -4.51 35.69
C VAL A 80 6.85 -4.56 34.46
N LEU A 81 6.49 -3.85 33.40
CA LEU A 81 7.36 -3.62 32.25
C LEU A 81 8.35 -2.51 32.59
N LYS A 82 9.63 -2.80 32.46
CA LYS A 82 10.71 -1.81 32.52
C LYS A 82 11.31 -1.56 31.15
N TYR A 83 11.53 -0.29 30.84
CA TYR A 83 12.24 0.18 29.65
C TYR A 83 13.51 0.89 30.09
N ASN A 84 14.68 0.40 29.65
CA ASN A 84 16.00 0.90 30.04
C ASN A 84 16.15 1.09 31.57
N GLY A 85 15.63 0.12 32.34
CA GLY A 85 15.69 0.08 33.80
C GLY A 85 14.59 0.88 34.52
N GLN A 86 13.93 1.81 33.82
CA GLN A 86 12.83 2.61 34.37
C GLN A 86 11.48 1.89 34.24
N LYS A 87 10.60 2.08 35.24
CA LYS A 87 9.23 1.54 35.18
C LYS A 87 8.48 2.23 34.04
N TYR A 88 7.92 1.44 33.13
CA TYR A 88 7.18 1.93 31.96
C TYR A 88 5.68 1.62 32.03
N ASP A 89 5.32 0.37 32.35
CA ASP A 89 3.93 -0.05 32.46
C ASP A 89 3.74 -1.12 33.55
N THR A 90 2.51 -1.37 33.99
CA THR A 90 2.22 -2.38 35.01
C THR A 90 0.83 -2.97 34.81
N GLN A 91 0.74 -4.30 34.86
CA GLN A 91 -0.51 -5.04 34.73
C GLN A 91 -0.73 -5.92 35.97
N GLN A 92 -1.96 -5.96 36.47
CA GLN A 92 -2.36 -6.87 37.54
C GLN A 92 -2.61 -8.25 36.96
N ILE A 93 -2.14 -9.30 37.65
CA ILE A 93 -2.34 -10.68 37.25
C ILE A 93 -3.57 -11.22 37.99
N GLY A 94 -4.56 -11.69 37.24
CA GLY A 94 -5.73 -12.35 37.80
C GLY A 94 -5.52 -13.85 38.06
N THR A 95 -6.48 -14.44 38.77
CA THR A 95 -6.53 -15.88 39.08
C THR A 95 -6.73 -16.75 37.86
N TYR A 96 -7.45 -16.25 36.86
CA TYR A 96 -7.68 -16.95 35.59
C TYR A 96 -6.73 -16.40 34.52
N SER A 97 -6.13 -17.30 33.74
CA SER A 97 -5.18 -16.96 32.66
C SER A 97 -5.76 -15.86 31.78
N SER A 98 -5.08 -14.72 31.74
CA SER A 98 -5.53 -13.56 30.97
C SER A 98 -4.42 -13.09 30.04
N ASN A 99 -4.80 -12.69 28.83
CA ASN A 99 -3.91 -12.01 27.90
C ASN A 99 -3.73 -10.56 28.36
N LEU A 100 -2.68 -10.32 29.11
CA LEU A 100 -2.34 -9.01 29.64
C LEU A 100 -1.62 -8.20 28.58
N SER A 101 -2.17 -7.04 28.23
CA SER A 101 -1.60 -6.16 27.22
C SER A 101 -0.73 -5.10 27.87
N PHE A 102 0.53 -4.99 27.41
CA PHE A 102 1.45 -3.95 27.88
C PHE A 102 1.64 -2.88 26.80
N LYS A 103 1.78 -1.63 27.25
CA LYS A 103 2.16 -0.51 26.38
C LYS A 103 3.58 -0.71 25.85
N VAL A 104 3.79 -0.28 24.60
CA VAL A 104 5.10 -0.30 23.95
C VAL A 104 5.70 1.11 23.96
N PRO A 105 6.99 1.29 24.32
CA PRO A 105 7.68 2.55 24.15
C PRO A 105 7.59 3.09 22.73
N GLN A 106 7.37 4.41 22.59
CA GLN A 106 7.20 5.04 21.27
C GLN A 106 8.46 4.94 20.39
N SER A 107 9.64 4.91 21.01
CA SER A 107 10.95 4.86 20.34
C SER A 107 11.77 3.72 20.90
N LEU A 108 11.49 2.49 20.45
CA LEU A 108 12.24 1.29 20.82
C LEU A 108 13.33 1.00 19.78
N TYR A 109 14.58 0.96 20.21
CA TYR A 109 15.78 0.75 19.40
C TYR A 109 16.42 -0.62 19.69
N PRO A 110 17.25 -1.17 18.77
CA PRO A 110 17.86 -2.49 18.93
C PRO A 110 18.68 -2.71 20.20
N GLN A 111 19.31 -1.65 20.70
CA GLN A 111 20.18 -1.64 21.89
C GLN A 111 19.44 -1.43 23.21
N ASP A 112 18.14 -1.12 23.15
CA ASP A 112 17.35 -0.88 24.36
C ASP A 112 17.07 -2.17 25.11
N LYS A 113 16.68 -2.03 26.38
CA LYS A 113 16.34 -3.14 27.27
C LYS A 113 14.87 -3.08 27.66
N LEU A 114 14.15 -4.15 27.35
CA LEU A 114 12.77 -4.38 27.79
C LEU A 114 12.71 -5.60 28.70
N VAL A 115 12.29 -5.37 29.94
CA VAL A 115 12.27 -6.43 30.96
C VAL A 115 10.93 -6.45 31.67
N LEU A 116 10.27 -7.60 31.68
CA LEU A 116 9.14 -7.84 32.58
C LEU A 116 9.68 -8.28 33.93
N VAL A 117 9.20 -7.66 35.01
CA VAL A 117 9.59 -7.98 36.38
C VAL A 117 8.36 -8.44 37.16
N ALA A 118 8.42 -9.65 37.71
CA ALA A 118 7.38 -10.20 38.54
C ALA A 118 7.35 -9.52 39.93
N LYS A 119 6.16 -9.16 40.41
CA LYS A 119 5.91 -8.64 41.76
C LYS A 119 4.82 -9.49 42.42
N GLY A 120 5.25 -10.61 42.97
CA GLY A 120 4.40 -11.69 43.45
C GLY A 120 4.63 -12.94 42.61
N ASP A 121 4.10 -14.06 43.05
CA ASP A 121 4.32 -15.35 42.40
C ASP A 121 3.29 -15.55 41.28
N MET A 122 3.72 -16.02 40.12
CA MET A 122 2.87 -16.17 38.93
C MET A 122 3.39 -17.23 37.98
N SER A 123 2.48 -17.86 37.23
CA SER A 123 2.85 -18.66 36.07
C SER A 123 2.74 -17.80 34.80
N VAL A 124 3.77 -17.86 33.95
CA VAL A 124 3.81 -17.20 32.65
C VAL A 124 3.97 -18.27 31.57
N THR A 125 2.96 -18.39 30.73
CA THR A 125 2.93 -19.43 29.69
C THR A 125 3.51 -18.92 28.39
N LYS A 126 3.12 -17.71 27.98
CA LYS A 126 3.42 -17.19 26.64
C LYS A 126 3.64 -15.69 26.68
N VAL A 127 4.61 -15.24 25.90
CA VAL A 127 4.78 -13.83 25.56
C VAL A 127 4.67 -13.66 24.05
N THR A 128 3.92 -12.66 23.61
CA THR A 128 3.70 -12.35 22.21
C THR A 128 3.98 -10.89 21.93
N ALA A 129 4.84 -10.61 20.95
CA ALA A 129 5.00 -9.30 20.36
C ALA A 129 4.29 -9.24 19.02
N TYR A 130 3.46 -8.21 18.84
CA TYR A 130 2.85 -7.88 17.57
C TYR A 130 3.74 -6.89 16.84
N LEU A 131 4.28 -7.31 15.71
CA LEU A 131 5.22 -6.55 14.91
C LEU A 131 4.53 -5.89 13.72
N LYS A 132 4.91 -4.65 13.44
CA LYS A 132 4.55 -3.90 12.25
C LYS A 132 5.82 -3.29 11.66
N PRO A 133 6.02 -3.21 10.34
CA PRO A 133 7.18 -2.53 9.77
C PRO A 133 7.30 -1.08 10.28
N ALA A 134 8.51 -0.62 10.66
CA ALA A 134 8.77 0.75 11.08
C ALA A 134 8.45 1.77 9.99
N TYR A 135 8.60 1.29 8.75
CA TYR A 135 8.16 1.82 7.49
C TYR A 135 7.52 0.65 6.72
N SER A 136 6.24 0.74 6.34
CA SER A 136 5.76 -0.12 5.25
C SER A 136 6.24 0.53 3.95
N SER A 137 7.52 0.34 3.64
CA SER A 137 8.08 0.60 2.32
C SER A 137 7.95 -0.63 1.43
N TYR A 138 6.83 -1.36 1.51
CA TYR A 138 6.38 -2.32 0.50
C TYR A 138 5.12 -3.05 1.01
N PRO A 139 4.07 -3.20 0.19
CA PRO A 139 3.26 -4.41 0.22
C PRO A 139 3.99 -5.49 -0.60
N PRO A 140 4.02 -6.77 -0.15
CA PRO A 140 4.39 -7.87 -1.04
C PRO A 140 3.51 -7.77 -2.29
N GLY A 141 4.04 -8.14 -3.46
CA GLY A 141 3.50 -7.85 -4.81
C GLY A 141 2.06 -8.32 -5.13
N GLY A 142 1.27 -8.70 -4.13
CA GLY A 142 -0.19 -8.82 -4.19
C GLY A 142 -0.89 -7.46 -4.07
N ALA A 143 -2.02 -7.34 -4.77
CA ALA A 143 -2.86 -6.16 -4.67
C ALA A 143 -3.51 -6.07 -3.27
N GLN A 144 -3.26 -4.97 -2.55
CA GLN A 144 -3.80 -4.70 -1.22
C GLN A 144 -5.13 -3.95 -1.32
N ALA A 145 -6.10 -4.30 -0.47
CA ALA A 145 -7.37 -3.57 -0.36
C ALA A 145 -7.33 -2.62 0.85
N LEU A 146 -7.18 -1.33 0.60
CA LEU A 146 -7.25 -0.26 1.58
C LEU A 146 -8.71 0.18 1.72
N LYS A 147 -9.25 0.22 2.94
CA LYS A 147 -10.69 0.46 3.19
C LYS A 147 -10.85 1.53 4.26
N ALA A 148 -11.85 2.38 4.08
CA ALA A 148 -12.31 3.35 5.05
C ALA A 148 -13.75 3.01 5.45
N GLN A 149 -14.00 2.89 6.76
CA GLN A 149 -15.37 2.82 7.27
C GLN A 149 -15.96 4.22 7.22
N VAL A 150 -17.17 4.33 6.69
CA VAL A 150 -17.87 5.61 6.51
C VAL A 150 -19.14 5.63 7.36
N ASN A 151 -19.92 4.55 7.33
CA ASN A 151 -21.18 4.40 8.09
C ASN A 151 -22.11 5.62 7.93
N GLN A 152 -22.31 6.08 6.70
CA GLN A 152 -23.07 7.29 6.41
C GLN A 152 -24.36 6.99 5.66
N GLN A 153 -25.43 7.65 6.08
CA GLN A 153 -26.69 7.72 5.36
C GLN A 153 -26.60 8.83 4.30
N VAL A 154 -26.99 8.51 3.07
CA VAL A 154 -27.05 9.42 1.92
C VAL A 154 -28.50 9.66 1.56
N TYR A 155 -28.84 10.93 1.33
CA TYR A 155 -30.14 11.36 0.81
C TYR A 155 -29.89 12.16 -0.47
N GLY A 156 -30.56 11.80 -1.57
CA GLY A 156 -30.43 12.53 -2.84
C GLY A 156 -29.10 12.29 -3.58
N GLN A 157 -28.01 12.97 -3.20
CA GLN A 157 -26.69 12.78 -3.82
C GLN A 157 -25.55 13.10 -2.85
N GLU A 158 -24.54 12.25 -2.80
CA GLU A 158 -23.31 12.46 -2.02
C GLU A 158 -22.07 12.06 -2.83
N VAL A 159 -20.96 12.75 -2.63
CA VAL A 159 -19.69 12.46 -3.32
C VAL A 159 -18.64 12.05 -2.30
N PHE A 160 -18.23 10.78 -2.34
CA PHE A 160 -17.20 10.24 -1.46
C PHE A 160 -15.80 10.40 -2.07
N PRO A 161 -14.92 11.26 -1.53
CA PRO A 161 -13.56 11.41 -2.01
C PRO A 161 -12.70 10.21 -1.55
N VAL A 162 -12.78 9.10 -2.26
CA VAL A 162 -12.21 7.80 -1.86
C VAL A 162 -10.73 7.89 -1.48
N LYS A 163 -9.91 8.62 -2.26
CA LYS A 163 -8.48 8.83 -1.95
C LYS A 163 -8.27 9.44 -0.56
N LYS A 164 -9.05 10.47 -0.21
CA LYS A 164 -8.94 11.17 1.06
C LYS A 164 -9.43 10.26 2.19
N LEU A 165 -10.61 9.67 2.04
CA LEU A 165 -11.20 8.78 3.04
C LEU A 165 -10.29 7.60 3.38
N VAL A 166 -9.70 6.96 2.37
CA VAL A 166 -8.74 5.86 2.57
C VAL A 166 -7.45 6.35 3.23
N LYS A 167 -6.89 7.49 2.81
CA LYS A 167 -5.71 8.07 3.45
C LYS A 167 -5.97 8.37 4.92
N ASP A 168 -7.08 9.03 5.23
CA ASP A 168 -7.41 9.46 6.59
C ASP A 168 -7.67 8.23 7.49
N SER A 169 -8.32 7.19 6.97
CA SER A 169 -8.61 5.96 7.72
C SER A 169 -7.41 5.02 7.91
N THR A 170 -6.46 4.98 6.97
CA THR A 170 -5.37 3.99 7.00
C THR A 170 -4.00 4.60 7.29
N GLY A 171 -3.85 5.92 7.17
CA GLY A 171 -2.57 6.62 7.26
C GLY A 171 -1.61 6.31 6.10
N VAL A 172 -2.00 5.47 5.14
CA VAL A 172 -1.12 5.02 4.05
C VAL A 172 -0.95 6.13 3.02
N SER A 173 0.31 6.39 2.66
CA SER A 173 0.62 7.24 1.51
C SER A 173 0.20 6.54 0.23
N LEU A 174 -0.80 7.11 -0.45
CA LEU A 174 -1.29 6.57 -1.71
C LEU A 174 -0.44 6.99 -2.92
N ARG A 175 0.53 7.92 -2.75
CA ARG A 175 1.38 8.41 -3.86
C ARG A 175 2.22 7.26 -4.43
N GLY A 176 2.25 7.13 -5.75
CA GLY A 176 2.96 6.04 -6.45
C GLY A 176 2.22 4.70 -6.45
N MET A 177 1.07 4.59 -5.79
CA MET A 177 0.27 3.37 -5.83
C MET A 177 -0.60 3.31 -7.09
N GLU A 178 -0.60 2.16 -7.75
CA GLU A 178 -1.51 1.88 -8.85
C GLU A 178 -2.87 1.43 -8.31
N VAL A 179 -3.93 2.15 -8.65
CA VAL A 179 -5.32 1.78 -8.34
C VAL A 179 -5.81 0.78 -9.37
N LYS A 180 -6.11 -0.44 -8.93
CA LYS A 180 -6.73 -1.47 -9.76
C LYS A 180 -8.24 -1.38 -9.74
N LYS A 181 -8.82 -1.26 -8.55
CA LYS A 181 -10.29 -1.23 -8.35
C LYS A 181 -10.69 -0.27 -7.25
N VAL A 182 -11.89 0.27 -7.35
CA VAL A 182 -12.56 1.05 -6.30
C VAL A 182 -13.70 0.21 -5.75
N LEU A 183 -13.86 0.21 -4.44
CA LEU A 183 -14.77 -0.66 -3.71
C LEU A 183 -15.76 0.20 -2.93
N ILE A 184 -17.01 -0.24 -2.88
CA ILE A 184 -18.02 0.31 -1.97
C ILE A 184 -18.86 -0.83 -1.39
N LYS A 185 -19.23 -0.72 -0.12
CA LYS A 185 -20.22 -1.60 0.51
C LYS A 185 -21.39 -0.72 0.98
N ALA A 186 -22.54 -0.90 0.33
CA ALA A 186 -23.72 -0.08 0.54
C ALA A 186 -25.01 -0.89 0.33
N SER A 187 -26.10 -0.39 0.87
CA SER A 187 -27.48 -0.86 0.63
C SER A 187 -28.38 0.34 0.34
N LYS A 188 -29.48 0.14 -0.39
CA LYS A 188 -30.53 1.15 -0.44
C LYS A 188 -31.27 1.20 0.89
N SER A 189 -31.59 2.40 1.36
CA SER A 189 -32.27 2.61 2.65
C SER A 189 -33.78 2.78 2.50
N SER A 190 -34.25 3.19 1.31
CA SER A 190 -35.68 3.31 0.98
C SER A 190 -36.23 2.06 0.29
N TYR A 191 -37.47 1.67 0.63
CA TYR A 191 -38.17 0.55 -0.01
C TYR A 191 -38.48 0.84 -1.48
N TYR A 192 -38.89 2.08 -1.79
CA TYR A 192 -39.36 2.53 -3.10
C TYR A 192 -38.32 3.31 -3.92
N GLY A 193 -37.30 3.89 -3.27
CA GLY A 193 -36.24 4.61 -3.95
C GLY A 193 -35.25 3.72 -4.72
N GLN A 194 -34.72 4.24 -5.82
CA GLN A 194 -33.54 3.70 -6.49
C GLN A 194 -32.30 4.41 -5.95
N ALA A 195 -31.30 3.63 -5.52
CA ALA A 195 -30.00 4.17 -5.14
C ALA A 195 -28.92 3.55 -6.02
N SER A 196 -27.91 4.34 -6.38
CA SER A 196 -26.82 3.90 -7.24
C SER A 196 -25.50 4.56 -6.89
N ALA A 197 -24.40 3.94 -7.31
CA ALA A 197 -23.08 4.55 -7.31
C ALA A 197 -22.46 4.53 -8.69
N GLN A 198 -21.73 5.59 -9.02
CA GLN A 198 -20.89 5.66 -10.21
C GLN A 198 -19.51 6.18 -9.82
N LEU A 199 -18.48 5.69 -10.51
CA LEU A 199 -17.11 6.11 -10.29
C LEU A 199 -16.84 7.44 -11.00
N GLU A 200 -16.17 8.37 -10.33
CA GLU A 200 -15.61 9.59 -10.93
C GLU A 200 -14.09 9.55 -10.82
N VAL A 201 -13.39 9.68 -11.94
CA VAL A 201 -11.92 9.74 -12.01
C VAL A 201 -11.53 11.05 -12.66
N ASN A 202 -10.69 11.85 -11.99
CA ASN A 202 -10.22 13.14 -12.48
C ASN A 202 -11.35 14.10 -12.95
N GLY A 203 -12.53 14.01 -12.34
CA GLY A 203 -13.69 14.84 -12.68
C GLY A 203 -14.58 14.29 -13.81
N GLN A 204 -14.26 13.13 -14.38
CA GLN A 204 -15.09 12.45 -15.37
C GLN A 204 -15.80 11.25 -14.76
N LEU A 205 -17.09 11.07 -15.05
CA LEU A 205 -17.83 9.86 -14.68
C LEU A 205 -17.39 8.67 -15.54
N VAL A 206 -17.28 7.51 -14.92
CA VAL A 206 -16.64 6.33 -15.49
C VAL A 206 -17.51 5.09 -15.27
N GLY A 207 -17.71 4.34 -16.35
CA GLY A 207 -18.56 3.14 -16.36
C GLY A 207 -20.04 3.47 -16.16
N PHE A 208 -20.85 2.42 -16.00
CA PHE A 208 -22.28 2.57 -15.76
C PHE A 208 -22.58 2.67 -14.25
N PRO A 209 -23.63 3.42 -13.85
CA PRO A 209 -24.13 3.39 -12.49
C PRO A 209 -24.45 1.96 -12.03
N GLN A 210 -24.02 1.60 -10.83
CA GLN A 210 -24.31 0.34 -10.19
C GLN A 210 -25.41 0.57 -9.16
N TYR A 211 -26.54 -0.11 -9.33
CA TYR A 211 -27.71 0.06 -8.46
C TYR A 211 -27.59 -0.79 -7.20
N PHE A 212 -27.95 -0.21 -6.07
CA PHE A 212 -27.89 -0.87 -4.77
C PHE A 212 -29.14 -1.71 -4.52
N SER A 213 -28.93 -2.92 -4.01
CA SER A 213 -30.01 -3.77 -3.48
C SER A 213 -30.36 -3.34 -2.04
N LYS A 214 -31.46 -3.90 -1.50
CA LYS A 214 -31.83 -3.70 -0.08
C LYS A 214 -30.81 -4.30 0.86
N GLU A 215 -30.15 -5.36 0.43
CA GLU A 215 -29.11 -6.02 1.19
C GLU A 215 -27.78 -5.31 1.04
N MET A 216 -26.96 -5.38 2.09
CA MET A 216 -25.65 -4.76 2.11
C MET A 216 -24.69 -5.45 1.12
N THR A 217 -24.55 -4.85 -0.07
CA THR A 217 -23.83 -5.45 -1.19
C THR A 217 -22.51 -4.73 -1.43
N LYS A 218 -21.49 -5.50 -1.85
CA LYS A 218 -20.19 -4.97 -2.22
C LYS A 218 -20.13 -4.76 -3.73
N PHE A 219 -19.96 -3.51 -4.15
CA PHE A 219 -19.75 -3.16 -5.55
C PHE A 219 -18.27 -2.86 -5.81
N VAL A 220 -17.85 -3.15 -7.03
CA VAL A 220 -16.47 -2.99 -7.47
C VAL A 220 -16.47 -2.26 -8.81
N PHE A 221 -15.77 -1.13 -8.85
CA PHE A 221 -15.58 -0.34 -10.05
C PHE A 221 -14.14 -0.48 -10.53
N GLU A 222 -13.96 -0.65 -11.83
CA GLU A 222 -12.64 -0.70 -12.44
C GLU A 222 -12.33 0.65 -13.07
N ILE A 223 -11.06 1.10 -12.95
CA ILE A 223 -10.59 2.25 -13.70
C ILE A 223 -10.27 1.76 -15.12
N PRO A 224 -10.87 2.33 -16.18
CA PRO A 224 -10.61 1.95 -17.55
C PRO A 224 -9.12 2.01 -17.89
N SER A 225 -8.68 1.16 -18.80
CA SER A 225 -7.29 1.09 -19.26
C SER A 225 -6.75 2.41 -19.80
N TYR A 226 -7.61 3.22 -20.43
CA TYR A 226 -7.23 4.51 -21.03
C TYR A 226 -7.02 5.65 -20.02
N MET A 227 -7.40 5.48 -18.76
CA MET A 227 -7.24 6.51 -17.72
C MET A 227 -5.98 6.27 -16.88
N PRO A 228 -5.34 7.34 -16.37
CA PRO A 228 -4.25 7.22 -15.41
C PRO A 228 -4.68 6.41 -14.18
N LYS A 229 -3.87 5.44 -13.77
CA LYS A 229 -4.17 4.56 -12.63
C LYS A 229 -3.28 4.80 -11.41
N VAL A 230 -2.22 5.59 -11.55
CA VAL A 230 -1.20 5.76 -10.51
C VAL A 230 -1.31 7.13 -9.86
N PHE A 231 -1.51 7.17 -8.54
CA PHE A 231 -1.63 8.43 -7.82
C PHE A 231 -0.33 9.22 -7.88
N GLY A 232 -0.42 10.49 -8.27
CA GLY A 232 0.75 11.36 -8.46
C GLY A 232 1.43 11.20 -9.83
N GLN A 233 0.97 10.26 -10.66
CA GLN A 233 1.35 10.11 -12.06
C GLN A 233 0.07 10.15 -12.93
N GLY A 234 -0.55 11.33 -12.99
CA GLY A 234 -1.77 11.57 -13.77
C GLY A 234 -3.08 11.22 -13.05
N LEU A 235 -3.13 10.27 -12.11
CA LEU A 235 -4.32 10.05 -11.28
C LEU A 235 -4.35 11.05 -10.12
N ARG A 236 -5.24 12.05 -10.22
CA ARG A 236 -5.37 13.15 -9.26
C ARG A 236 -6.48 12.88 -8.24
N SER A 237 -7.67 12.55 -8.74
CA SER A 237 -8.87 12.28 -7.93
C SER A 237 -9.54 10.97 -8.31
N VAL A 238 -10.03 10.27 -7.30
CA VAL A 238 -10.90 9.11 -7.40
C VAL A 238 -12.02 9.35 -6.40
N LYS A 239 -13.25 9.48 -6.90
CA LYS A 239 -14.45 9.71 -6.09
C LYS A 239 -15.54 8.71 -6.46
N LEU A 240 -16.42 8.42 -5.52
CA LEU A 240 -17.67 7.70 -5.79
C LEU A 240 -18.83 8.66 -5.65
N VAL A 241 -19.59 8.82 -6.71
CA VAL A 241 -20.83 9.62 -6.72
C VAL A 241 -21.97 8.66 -6.41
N VAL A 242 -22.60 8.84 -5.25
CA VAL A 242 -23.76 8.06 -4.83
C VAL A 242 -25.01 8.91 -5.01
N ARG A 243 -26.04 8.35 -5.62
CA ARG A 243 -27.34 9.00 -5.85
C ARG A 243 -28.47 8.16 -5.27
N GLY A 244 -29.52 8.83 -4.83
CA GLY A 244 -30.68 8.25 -4.14
C GLY A 244 -30.44 7.96 -2.66
N ASP A 245 -31.40 7.30 -2.04
CA ASP A 245 -31.38 6.99 -0.61
C ASP A 245 -30.59 5.71 -0.34
N ALA A 246 -29.39 5.86 0.21
CA ALA A 246 -28.47 4.77 0.46
C ALA A 246 -27.86 4.84 1.86
N PHE A 247 -27.49 3.68 2.39
CA PHE A 247 -26.59 3.58 3.53
C PHE A 247 -25.24 3.05 3.06
N VAL A 248 -24.18 3.84 3.22
CA VAL A 248 -22.81 3.52 2.79
C VAL A 248 -21.98 3.14 4.01
N LYS A 249 -21.66 1.85 4.13
CA LYS A 249 -20.85 1.32 5.24
C LYS A 249 -19.36 1.59 5.03
N MET A 250 -18.86 1.34 3.81
CA MET A 250 -17.42 1.35 3.54
C MET A 250 -17.13 1.78 2.11
N VAL A 251 -16.04 2.52 1.93
CA VAL A 251 -15.42 2.76 0.62
C VAL A 251 -13.95 2.31 0.66
N GLY A 252 -13.38 1.94 -0.48
CA GLY A 252 -12.01 1.46 -0.51
C GLY A 252 -11.36 1.45 -1.88
N LEU A 253 -10.06 1.19 -1.88
CA LEU A 253 -9.22 1.07 -3.06
C LEU A 253 -8.48 -0.26 -3.01
N LYS A 254 -8.52 -1.01 -4.10
CA LYS A 254 -7.58 -2.10 -4.33
C LYS A 254 -6.38 -1.52 -5.07
N THR A 255 -5.27 -1.39 -4.37
CA THR A 255 -4.03 -0.81 -4.91
C THR A 255 -2.95 -1.88 -5.04
N LYS A 256 -2.01 -1.67 -5.96
CA LYS A 256 -0.79 -2.46 -6.06
C LYS A 256 0.39 -1.50 -5.90
N GLY A 257 1.37 -1.88 -5.09
CA GLY A 257 2.68 -1.23 -5.12
C GLY A 257 3.28 -1.46 -6.50
N GLN A 258 3.77 -0.40 -7.14
CA GLN A 258 4.54 -0.56 -8.37
C GLN A 258 5.77 -1.40 -7.99
N ALA A 259 5.99 -2.55 -8.65
CA ALA A 259 7.13 -3.40 -8.34
C ALA A 259 8.42 -2.59 -8.59
N GLN A 260 9.22 -2.38 -7.54
CA GLN A 260 10.62 -2.00 -7.65
C GLN A 260 11.37 -3.16 -8.29
N GLY A 261 11.40 -3.17 -9.62
CA GLY A 261 12.39 -3.85 -10.42
C GLY A 261 13.05 -2.81 -11.32
N GLY A 262 14.22 -2.32 -10.92
CA GLY A 262 15.14 -1.56 -11.77
C GLY A 262 14.95 -0.04 -11.81
N GLY A 263 15.58 0.66 -10.87
CA GLY A 263 15.84 2.10 -10.94
C GLY A 263 14.60 2.99 -10.76
N TYR A 264 14.79 4.13 -10.10
CA TYR A 264 13.91 5.29 -10.22
C TYR A 264 13.74 5.67 -11.70
N GLN A 265 12.76 5.08 -12.38
CA GLN A 265 12.33 5.55 -13.69
C GLN A 265 11.17 6.51 -13.44
N GLN A 266 11.46 7.82 -13.40
CA GLN A 266 10.40 8.83 -13.49
C GLN A 266 9.82 8.77 -14.91
N ALA A 267 8.87 7.86 -15.12
CA ALA A 267 8.16 7.75 -16.37
C ALA A 267 6.87 8.58 -16.30
N TYR A 268 6.73 9.58 -17.16
CA TYR A 268 5.57 10.44 -17.31
C TYR A 268 4.79 10.01 -18.55
N GLN A 269 3.46 9.92 -18.47
CA GLN A 269 2.61 9.64 -19.62
C GLN A 269 1.55 10.73 -19.78
N PHE A 270 1.41 11.24 -21.01
CA PHE A 270 0.51 12.31 -21.39
C PHE A 270 -0.42 11.84 -22.50
N MET A 271 -1.71 12.12 -22.33
CA MET A 271 -2.68 12.03 -23.41
C MET A 271 -2.64 13.34 -24.19
N VAL A 272 -2.36 13.24 -25.48
CA VAL A 272 -2.13 14.40 -26.35
C VAL A 272 -3.35 14.61 -27.26
N ASN A 273 -3.77 13.56 -27.98
CA ASN A 273 -4.87 13.59 -28.95
C ASN A 273 -4.80 14.79 -29.92
N LYS A 274 -3.60 15.15 -30.40
CA LYS A 274 -3.40 16.25 -31.35
C LYS A 274 -3.26 15.70 -32.76
N SER A 275 -4.08 16.20 -33.67
CA SER A 275 -4.06 15.85 -35.10
C SER A 275 -3.25 16.89 -35.88
N PHE A 276 -2.42 16.39 -36.78
CA PHE A 276 -1.59 17.15 -37.71
C PHE A 276 -2.02 16.77 -39.13
N TYR A 277 -2.30 17.78 -39.94
CA TYR A 277 -2.79 17.59 -41.31
C TYR A 277 -1.76 18.01 -42.37
N ARG A 278 -0.69 18.68 -41.95
CA ARG A 278 0.40 19.21 -42.79
C ARG A 278 1.74 18.99 -42.11
N SER A 279 2.83 19.34 -42.79
CA SER A 279 4.17 19.31 -42.19
C SER A 279 4.28 20.37 -41.10
N GLU A 280 4.29 19.95 -39.84
CA GLU A 280 4.33 20.82 -38.67
C GLU A 280 5.49 20.45 -37.75
N ARG A 281 6.06 21.47 -37.10
CA ARG A 281 7.06 21.29 -36.03
C ARG A 281 6.40 21.65 -34.71
N VAL A 282 6.59 20.81 -33.71
CA VAL A 282 5.99 21.00 -32.39
C VAL A 282 7.00 20.61 -31.31
N SER A 283 7.13 21.45 -30.28
CA SER A 283 7.97 21.14 -29.13
C SER A 283 7.30 20.06 -28.28
N LEU A 284 8.07 19.19 -27.64
CA LEU A 284 7.49 18.12 -26.82
C LEU A 284 6.59 18.67 -25.69
N VAL A 285 7.00 19.79 -25.09
CA VAL A 285 6.26 20.49 -24.04
C VAL A 285 4.90 21.03 -24.52
N GLU A 286 4.79 21.46 -25.77
CA GLU A 286 3.53 21.96 -26.35
C GLU A 286 2.48 20.86 -26.55
N LEU A 287 2.89 19.60 -26.48
CA LEU A 287 1.98 18.45 -26.56
C LEU A 287 1.43 18.06 -25.19
N PHE A 288 1.98 18.61 -24.12
CA PHE A 288 1.51 18.29 -22.79
C PHE A 288 0.18 18.99 -22.51
N PRO A 289 -0.77 18.30 -21.85
CA PRO A 289 -2.03 18.94 -21.51
C PRO A 289 -1.77 20.05 -20.48
N TYR A 290 -2.63 21.08 -20.47
CA TYR A 290 -2.55 22.22 -19.55
C TYR A 290 -2.45 21.80 -18.07
N ASN A 291 -2.95 20.61 -17.74
CA ASN A 291 -2.89 20.00 -16.42
C ASN A 291 -1.82 18.88 -16.34
N ALA A 292 -0.70 19.00 -17.04
CA ALA A 292 0.42 18.09 -16.90
C ALA A 292 0.96 18.08 -15.45
N PRO A 293 1.38 16.92 -14.89
CA PRO A 293 2.15 16.90 -13.65
C PRO A 293 3.40 17.78 -13.75
N ARG A 294 3.81 18.39 -12.63
CA ARG A 294 5.09 19.11 -12.55
C ARG A 294 6.22 18.13 -12.87
N MET A 295 6.96 18.43 -13.93
CA MET A 295 8.10 17.69 -14.46
C MET A 295 9.30 18.65 -14.47
N ASP A 296 10.49 18.11 -14.23
CA ASP A 296 11.72 18.84 -14.51
C ASP A 296 11.98 18.80 -16.02
N TYR A 297 11.73 19.92 -16.70
CA TYR A 297 11.88 20.01 -18.15
C TYR A 297 13.34 20.03 -18.61
N TYR A 298 14.29 20.24 -17.69
CA TYR A 298 15.72 20.29 -17.96
C TYR A 298 16.44 18.98 -17.65
N ALA A 299 15.77 18.06 -16.95
CA ALA A 299 16.31 16.73 -16.71
C ALA A 299 16.41 15.93 -18.03
N PRO A 300 17.46 15.09 -18.18
CA PRO A 300 17.68 14.32 -19.40
C PRO A 300 16.54 13.33 -19.62
N VAL A 301 16.19 13.08 -20.89
CA VAL A 301 15.26 12.03 -21.27
C VAL A 301 16.05 10.79 -21.65
N GLU A 302 15.68 9.63 -21.09
CA GLU A 302 16.28 8.34 -21.45
C GLU A 302 15.49 7.65 -22.57
N VAL A 303 14.15 7.66 -22.47
CA VAL A 303 13.27 7.02 -23.46
C VAL A 303 12.07 7.89 -23.74
N LEU A 304 11.75 8.06 -25.02
CA LEU A 304 10.52 8.68 -25.50
C LEU A 304 9.70 7.63 -26.26
N THR A 305 8.48 7.37 -25.79
CA THR A 305 7.49 6.57 -26.50
C THR A 305 6.43 7.49 -27.09
N VAL A 306 6.15 7.36 -28.38
CA VAL A 306 5.09 8.07 -29.08
C VAL A 306 4.10 7.05 -29.61
N GLU A 307 2.81 7.27 -29.30
CA GLU A 307 1.69 6.53 -29.84
C GLU A 307 0.91 7.44 -30.79
N ALA A 308 0.79 7.04 -32.06
CA ALA A 308 0.15 7.83 -33.08
C ALA A 308 -0.66 6.96 -34.06
N VAL A 309 -1.69 7.54 -34.67
CA VAL A 309 -2.52 6.88 -35.70
C VAL A 309 -2.54 7.74 -36.97
N GLY A 310 -2.75 7.12 -38.13
CA GLY A 310 -2.89 7.83 -39.41
C GLY A 310 -1.88 7.38 -40.46
N SER A 311 -1.48 8.30 -41.34
CA SER A 311 -0.58 8.03 -42.46
C SER A 311 0.46 9.16 -42.59
N GLY A 312 1.70 8.89 -42.22
CA GLY A 312 2.76 9.90 -42.24
C GLY A 312 4.00 9.50 -41.45
N ASN A 313 4.84 10.46 -41.12
CA ASN A 313 6.06 10.26 -40.32
C ASN A 313 6.14 11.24 -39.16
N ILE A 314 6.75 10.81 -38.05
CA ILE A 314 7.12 11.65 -36.92
C ILE A 314 8.63 11.56 -36.77
N MET A 315 9.35 12.62 -37.17
CA MET A 315 10.79 12.74 -36.93
C MET A 315 11.02 13.37 -35.56
N VAL A 316 11.75 12.66 -34.70
CA VAL A 316 12.10 13.11 -33.35
C VAL A 316 13.51 13.67 -33.36
N THR A 317 13.68 14.88 -32.86
CA THR A 317 14.99 15.55 -32.73
C THR A 317 15.23 15.95 -31.29
N GLY A 318 16.47 15.87 -30.81
CA GLY A 318 16.88 16.31 -29.47
C GLY A 318 18.33 16.78 -29.47
N GLY A 319 18.64 17.84 -28.72
CA GLY A 319 20.00 18.39 -28.64
C GLY A 319 20.60 18.83 -30.00
N GLY A 320 19.75 19.20 -30.96
CA GLY A 320 20.17 19.59 -32.31
C GLY A 320 20.38 18.44 -33.31
N GLN A 321 20.19 17.18 -32.90
CA GLN A 321 20.34 16.00 -33.77
C GLN A 321 19.01 15.27 -33.99
N VAL A 322 18.92 14.53 -35.10
CA VAL A 322 17.80 13.61 -35.36
C VAL A 322 18.04 12.32 -34.57
N LEU A 323 17.07 11.96 -33.73
CA LEU A 323 17.14 10.76 -32.89
C LEU A 323 16.59 9.53 -33.62
N GLU A 324 15.35 9.61 -34.10
CA GLU A 324 14.70 8.55 -34.88
C GLU A 324 13.54 9.13 -35.70
N THR A 325 13.14 8.44 -36.77
CA THR A 325 11.90 8.74 -37.50
C THR A 325 10.92 7.58 -37.35
N ILE A 326 9.73 7.87 -36.83
CA ILE A 326 8.64 6.91 -36.65
C ILE A 326 7.73 6.97 -37.88
N ALA A 327 7.66 5.89 -38.64
CA ALA A 327 6.64 5.73 -39.67
C ALA A 327 5.29 5.38 -39.03
N VAL A 328 4.26 6.19 -39.31
CA VAL A 328 2.89 6.00 -38.81
C VAL A 328 2.04 5.42 -39.94
N ALA A 329 1.59 4.18 -39.75
CA ALA A 329 0.87 3.43 -40.77
C ALA A 329 -0.45 2.86 -40.27
N GLY A 330 -1.54 3.41 -40.81
CA GLY A 330 -2.89 2.85 -40.71
C GLY A 330 -3.70 3.28 -39.47
N SER A 331 -4.92 2.75 -39.42
CA SER A 331 -5.92 3.00 -38.37
C SER A 331 -5.64 2.27 -37.06
N TYR A 332 -4.83 1.21 -37.08
CA TYR A 332 -4.45 0.42 -35.89
C TYR A 332 -3.46 1.14 -34.97
N GLY A 333 -2.80 2.19 -35.47
CA GLY A 333 -1.84 2.97 -34.70
C GLY A 333 -0.46 2.36 -34.61
N THR A 334 0.52 3.22 -34.38
CA THR A 334 1.92 2.90 -34.18
C THR A 334 2.32 3.38 -32.79
N SER A 335 2.84 2.48 -31.97
CA SER A 335 3.48 2.80 -30.69
C SER A 335 4.96 2.48 -30.81
N ARG A 336 5.81 3.51 -30.74
CA ARG A 336 7.26 3.35 -30.91
C ARG A 336 8.00 4.02 -29.76
N SER A 337 8.95 3.29 -29.17
CA SER A 337 9.86 3.78 -28.14
C SER A 337 11.23 4.04 -28.74
N ILE A 338 11.77 5.21 -28.48
CA ILE A 338 13.06 5.70 -28.95
C ILE A 338 13.94 5.90 -27.73
N ARG A 339 15.16 5.35 -27.77
CA ARG A 339 16.19 5.73 -26.79
C ARG A 339 16.75 7.08 -27.18
N VAL A 340 16.69 8.02 -26.25
CA VAL A 340 17.25 9.35 -26.46
C VAL A 340 18.72 9.27 -26.07
N ALA A 341 19.59 9.08 -27.06
CA ALA A 341 21.03 9.03 -26.83
C ALA A 341 21.55 10.47 -26.65
N GLY A 342 22.04 10.80 -25.45
CA GLY A 342 22.59 12.12 -25.09
C GLY A 342 21.79 12.86 -24.02
N LEU A 343 22.33 13.98 -23.51
CA LEU A 343 21.75 14.83 -22.46
C LEU A 343 20.49 15.62 -22.90
N ALA A 344 19.78 15.19 -23.95
CA ALA A 344 18.62 15.94 -24.46
C ALA A 344 17.51 15.95 -23.42
N SER A 345 17.17 17.15 -22.94
CA SER A 345 16.10 17.36 -22.00
C SER A 345 14.73 17.39 -22.68
N VAL A 346 13.66 17.42 -21.90
CA VAL A 346 12.30 17.54 -22.44
C VAL A 346 12.12 18.83 -23.23
N ASN A 347 12.79 19.92 -22.82
CA ASN A 347 12.79 21.19 -23.55
C ASN A 347 13.52 21.11 -24.90
N ASP A 348 14.51 20.23 -25.03
CA ASP A 348 15.32 20.11 -26.24
C ASP A 348 14.66 19.24 -27.31
N ILE A 349 13.67 18.42 -26.92
CA ILE A 349 13.01 17.50 -27.84
C ILE A 349 11.94 18.21 -28.65
N LYS A 350 12.04 18.08 -29.97
CA LYS A 350 11.07 18.57 -30.95
C LYS A 350 10.63 17.44 -31.87
N LEU A 351 9.36 17.49 -32.27
CA LEU A 351 8.79 16.57 -33.25
C LEU A 351 8.53 17.33 -34.54
N ARG A 352 8.96 16.78 -35.66
CA ARG A 352 8.50 17.20 -36.99
C ARG A 352 7.56 16.13 -37.52
N VAL A 353 6.29 16.48 -37.62
CA VAL A 353 5.23 15.58 -38.09
C VAL A 353 4.96 15.90 -39.55
N THR A 354 4.93 14.88 -40.41
CA THR A 354 4.59 15.00 -41.83
C THR A 354 3.49 14.02 -42.20
N GLY A 355 2.54 14.44 -43.04
CA GLY A 355 1.36 13.66 -43.41
C GLY A 355 0.14 13.92 -42.51
N ARG A 356 -0.81 12.97 -42.51
CA ARG A 356 -2.04 13.03 -41.70
C ARG A 356 -1.88 12.13 -40.48
N VAL A 357 -1.41 12.69 -39.37
CA VAL A 357 -1.03 11.94 -38.17
C VAL A 357 -1.74 12.50 -36.96
N THR A 358 -2.26 11.64 -36.10
CA THR A 358 -2.77 12.02 -34.78
C THR A 358 -1.92 11.39 -33.70
N ILE A 359 -1.22 12.20 -32.92
CA ILE A 359 -0.49 11.73 -31.74
C ILE A 359 -1.50 11.53 -30.61
N LYS A 360 -1.70 10.28 -30.19
CA LYS A 360 -2.63 9.88 -29.14
C LYS A 360 -1.99 10.06 -27.78
N SER A 361 -0.78 9.53 -27.61
CA SER A 361 -0.09 9.52 -26.33
C SER A 361 1.41 9.71 -26.48
N ILE A 362 2.00 10.26 -25.43
CA ILE A 362 3.44 10.36 -25.26
C ILE A 362 3.79 9.82 -23.89
N ARG A 363 4.80 8.95 -23.81
CA ARG A 363 5.41 8.52 -22.56
C ARG A 363 6.89 8.88 -22.57
N ILE A 364 7.37 9.47 -21.47
CA ILE A 364 8.73 9.95 -21.31
C ILE A 364 9.29 9.26 -20.10
N LYS A 365 10.46 8.65 -20.22
CA LYS A 365 11.25 8.16 -19.10
C LYS A 365 12.44 9.09 -18.92
N MET A 366 12.56 9.71 -17.75
CA MET A 366 13.71 10.57 -17.44
C MET A 366 14.95 9.73 -17.15
N GLY A 367 16.11 10.23 -17.57
CA GLY A 367 17.43 9.74 -17.20
C GLY A 367 17.87 10.30 -15.84
N TYR A 368 18.99 9.77 -15.35
CA TYR A 368 19.64 10.17 -14.10
C TYR A 368 20.62 11.31 -14.28
#